data_AF-A0A1M5GK31-F1
#
_entry.id   AF-A0A1M5GK31-F1
#
_cell.length_a   1.000
_cell.length_b   1.000
_cell.length_c   1.000
_cell.angle_alpha   90.00
_cell.angle_beta   90.00
_cell.angle_gamma   90.00
#
_symmetry.space_group_name_H-M   'P 1'
#
loop_
_entity.id
_entity.type
_entity.pdbx_description
1 polymer ?
#
loop_
_entity_poly.entity_id
_entity_poly.type
_entity_poly.pdbx_seq_one_letter_code
_entity_poly.pdbx_strand_id
1 'polypeptide(L)'
;MKYFMKYYPSDEEWESFIWYLDQKGNSLSQNAITLYLALLWNKRGSNAKVEFIISDLELSRFTRMNWRKIAKARKELKEKGLIRYRDQKWHVFIYQIMPITKEK
;
A
#
# COMPACT_ATOMS: atom_id res chain seq x y z
N MET A 1 -29.63 -10.07 2.22
CA MET A 1 -28.64 -9.74 1.16
C MET A 1 -28.87 -8.30 0.73
N LYS A 2 -27.92 -7.38 1.00
CA LYS A 2 -27.87 -5.94 0.62
C LYS A 2 -26.94 -5.24 1.65
N TYR A 3 -25.87 -4.49 1.36
CA TYR A 3 -25.17 -4.08 0.14
C TYR A 3 -23.67 -4.18 0.43
N PHE A 4 -22.89 -4.94 -0.36
CA PHE A 4 -21.43 -4.78 -0.37
C PHE A 4 -21.12 -3.48 -1.09
N MET A 5 -20.98 -2.38 -0.35
CA MET A 5 -20.38 -1.16 -0.86
C MET A 5 -18.91 -1.45 -1.19
N LYS A 6 -18.66 -1.86 -2.44
CA LYS A 6 -17.32 -1.92 -3.06
C LYS A 6 -16.83 -0.48 -3.23
N TYR A 7 -16.18 0.06 -2.21
CA TYR A 7 -15.52 1.36 -2.32
C TYR A 7 -14.02 1.18 -2.44
N TYR A 8 -13.53 1.23 -3.68
CA TYR A 8 -12.11 1.31 -4.03
C TYR A 8 -11.43 2.51 -3.36
N PRO A 9 -10.10 2.48 -3.08
CA PRO A 9 -9.35 3.67 -2.67
C PRO A 9 -9.55 4.80 -3.69
N SER A 10 -9.28 6.07 -3.35
CA SER A 10 -9.61 7.22 -4.23
C SER A 10 -9.22 6.89 -5.67
N ASP A 11 -10.20 6.93 -6.59
CA ASP A 11 -10.11 6.31 -7.91
C ASP A 11 -8.77 6.62 -8.60
N GLU A 12 -8.26 7.83 -8.43
CA GLU A 12 -6.98 8.29 -8.98
C GLU A 12 -5.73 7.54 -8.48
N GLU A 13 -5.59 7.27 -7.17
CA GLU A 13 -4.41 6.55 -6.62
C GLU A 13 -4.46 5.06 -7.01
N TRP A 14 -5.67 4.48 -7.05
CA TRP A 14 -5.89 3.12 -7.53
C TRP A 14 -5.56 3.00 -9.02
N GLU A 15 -6.15 3.85 -9.85
CA GLU A 15 -5.94 3.90 -11.29
C GLU A 15 -4.49 4.16 -11.65
N SER A 16 -3.81 5.05 -10.93
CA SER A 16 -2.40 5.33 -11.15
C SER A 16 -1.52 4.12 -10.82
N PHE A 17 -1.88 3.35 -9.79
CA PHE A 17 -1.19 2.11 -9.48
C PHE A 17 -1.46 1.00 -10.51
N ILE A 18 -2.69 0.87 -11.01
CA ILE A 18 -3.00 -0.07 -12.10
C ILE A 18 -2.24 0.33 -13.38
N TRP A 19 -2.21 1.61 -13.73
CA TRP A 19 -1.41 2.13 -14.85
C TRP A 19 0.09 1.83 -14.65
N TYR A 20 0.62 2.00 -13.44
CA TYR A 20 2.01 1.66 -13.13
C TYR A 20 2.32 0.18 -13.38
N LEU A 21 1.43 -0.73 -12.94
CA LEU A 21 1.61 -2.16 -13.14
C LEU A 21 1.61 -2.53 -14.63
N ASP A 22 0.74 -1.90 -15.42
CA ASP A 22 0.63 -2.06 -16.87
C ASP A 22 1.91 -1.60 -17.58
N GLN A 23 2.41 -0.40 -17.28
CA GLN A 23 3.63 0.15 -17.88
C GLN A 23 4.91 -0.61 -17.51
N LYS A 24 4.97 -1.19 -16.31
CA LYS A 24 6.16 -1.89 -15.80
C LYS A 24 6.07 -3.42 -15.90
N GLY A 25 5.07 -3.95 -16.61
CA GLY A 25 4.95 -5.38 -16.90
C GLY A 25 4.97 -6.28 -15.67
N ASN A 26 4.26 -5.92 -14.60
CA ASN A 26 4.26 -6.63 -13.31
C ASN A 26 5.65 -6.80 -12.66
N SER A 27 6.48 -5.75 -12.66
CA SER A 27 7.79 -5.77 -11.99
C SER A 27 7.77 -5.88 -10.44
N LEU A 28 6.57 -6.03 -9.86
CA LEU A 28 6.34 -6.19 -8.42
C LEU A 28 5.94 -7.63 -8.09
N SER A 29 6.41 -8.13 -6.95
CA SER A 29 5.93 -9.38 -6.39
C SER A 29 4.45 -9.28 -5.96
N GLN A 30 3.75 -10.41 -5.99
CA GLN A 30 2.35 -10.47 -5.54
C GLN A 30 2.18 -9.97 -4.09
N ASN A 31 3.18 -10.20 -3.24
CA ASN A 31 3.19 -9.71 -1.86
C ASN A 31 3.31 -8.18 -1.80
N ALA A 32 4.15 -7.57 -2.65
CA ALA A 32 4.28 -6.12 -2.76
C ALA A 32 3.00 -5.47 -3.28
N ILE A 33 2.38 -6.04 -4.31
CA ILE A 33 1.07 -5.61 -4.81
C ILE A 33 0.03 -5.67 -3.68
N THR A 34 -0.07 -6.82 -3.01
CA THR A 34 -1.03 -7.03 -1.92
C THR A 34 -0.80 -6.05 -0.76
N LEU A 35 0.46 -5.81 -0.39
CA LEU A 35 0.81 -4.85 0.66
C LEU A 35 0.43 -3.42 0.27
N TYR A 36 0.72 -3.02 -0.97
CA TYR A 36 0.42 -1.67 -1.46
C TYR A 36 -1.09 -1.39 -1.43
N LEU A 37 -1.90 -2.35 -1.87
CA LEU A 37 -3.37 -2.24 -1.80
C LEU A 37 -3.87 -2.14 -0.35
N ALA A 38 -3.28 -2.90 0.58
CA ALA A 38 -3.61 -2.80 2.00
C ALA A 38 -3.26 -1.42 2.58
N LEU A 39 -2.14 -0.83 2.16
CA LEU A 39 -1.72 0.51 2.57
C LEU A 39 -2.67 1.60 2.04
N LEU A 40 -3.07 1.53 0.76
CA LEU A 40 -4.07 2.43 0.18
C LEU A 40 -5.40 2.40 0.95
N TRP A 41 -5.87 1.19 1.29
CA TRP A 41 -7.11 1.01 2.05
C TRP A 41 -7.03 1.66 3.43
N ASN A 42 -5.91 1.49 4.14
CA ASN A 42 -5.72 2.03 5.48
C ASN A 42 -5.53 3.56 5.49
N LYS A 43 -4.78 4.11 4.54
CA LYS A 43 -4.64 5.58 4.38
C LYS A 43 -6.02 6.24 4.32
N ARG A 44 -6.92 5.69 3.50
CA ARG A 44 -8.29 6.19 3.39
C ARG A 44 -9.07 6.11 4.69
N GLY A 45 -9.03 4.97 5.38
CA GLY A 45 -9.72 4.80 6.67
C GLY A 45 -9.26 5.79 7.75
N SER A 46 -8.00 6.24 7.66
CA SER A 46 -7.43 7.21 8.59
C SER A 46 -7.73 8.68 8.27
N ASN A 47 -8.38 8.99 7.13
CA ASN A 47 -8.53 10.37 6.61
C ASN A 47 -7.21 11.16 6.51
N ALA A 48 -6.08 10.46 6.48
CA ALA A 48 -4.77 11.08 6.44
C ALA A 48 -4.44 11.58 5.04
N LYS A 49 -4.07 12.87 4.94
CA LYS A 49 -3.73 13.49 3.65
C LYS A 49 -2.34 13.08 3.14
N VAL A 50 -1.39 12.81 4.03
CA VAL A 50 0.03 12.61 3.66
C VAL A 50 0.63 11.37 4.32
N GLU A 51 0.70 11.36 5.66
CA GLU A 51 1.27 10.26 6.44
C GLU A 51 0.20 9.57 7.29
N PHE A 52 0.27 8.24 7.40
CA PHE A 52 -0.61 7.44 8.25
C PHE A 52 0.17 6.36 9.00
N ILE A 53 -0.38 5.93 10.13
CA ILE A 53 0.27 4.99 11.04
C ILE A 53 -0.42 3.64 10.93
N ILE A 54 0.36 2.56 10.77
CA ILE A 54 -0.17 1.20 10.83
C ILE A 54 0.88 0.22 11.33
N SER A 55 0.44 -0.76 12.12
CA SER A 55 1.29 -1.83 12.64
C SER A 55 1.42 -3.02 11.69
N ASP A 56 2.51 -3.77 11.82
CA ASP A 56 2.67 -5.04 11.09
C ASP A 56 1.62 -6.09 11.48
N LEU A 57 1.11 -6.03 12.71
CA LEU A 57 0.02 -6.89 13.15
C LEU A 57 -1.26 -6.61 12.37
N GLU A 58 -1.61 -5.34 12.20
CA GLU A 58 -2.78 -4.95 11.39
C GLU A 58 -2.57 -5.30 9.92
N LEU A 59 -1.41 -4.98 9.35
CA LEU A 59 -1.07 -5.36 7.98
C LEU A 59 -1.14 -6.89 7.78
N SER A 60 -0.71 -7.67 8.76
CA SER A 60 -0.80 -9.14 8.72
C SER A 60 -2.25 -9.61 8.64
N ARG A 61 -3.18 -8.98 9.38
CA ARG A 61 -4.61 -9.31 9.32
C ARG A 61 -5.21 -9.01 7.94
N PHE A 62 -4.85 -7.88 7.34
CA PHE A 62 -5.35 -7.50 6.01
C PHE A 62 -4.76 -8.36 4.88
N THR A 63 -3.46 -8.61 4.93
CA THR A 63 -2.71 -9.24 3.84
C THR A 63 -2.59 -10.76 3.98
N ARG A 64 -2.90 -11.31 5.17
CA ARG A 64 -2.60 -12.70 5.57
C ARG A 64 -1.12 -13.07 5.44
N MET A 65 -0.23 -12.08 5.48
CA MET A 65 1.22 -12.27 5.41
C MET A 65 1.83 -12.27 6.81
N ASN A 66 2.92 -13.02 6.99
CA ASN A 66 3.74 -12.90 8.19
C ASN A 66 4.69 -11.68 8.09
N TRP A 67 5.27 -11.29 9.23
CA TRP A 67 6.14 -10.11 9.31
C TRP A 67 7.34 -10.15 8.34
N ARG A 68 7.89 -11.34 8.04
CA ARG A 68 9.01 -11.48 7.08
C ARG A 68 8.57 -11.14 5.66
N LYS A 69 7.41 -11.64 5.24
CA LYS A 69 6.83 -11.32 3.93
C LYS A 69 6.47 -9.84 3.82
N ILE A 70 5.89 -9.26 4.88
CA ILE A 70 5.59 -7.82 4.95
C ILE A 70 6.87 -7.00 4.81
N ALA A 71 7.92 -7.33 5.57
CA ALA A 71 9.19 -6.60 5.52
C ALA A 71 9.83 -6.65 4.12
N LYS A 72 9.82 -7.81 3.44
CA LYS A 72 10.33 -7.95 2.07
C LYS A 72 9.53 -7.12 1.08
N ALA A 73 8.20 -7.24 1.11
CA ALA A 73 7.29 -6.46 0.27
C ALA A 73 7.45 -4.95 0.51
N ARG A 74 7.61 -4.53 1.77
CA ARG A 74 7.82 -3.12 2.13
C ARG A 74 9.13 -2.57 1.57
N LYS A 75 10.21 -3.36 1.66
CA LYS A 75 11.51 -3.01 1.07
C LYS A 75 11.39 -2.84 -0.44
N GLU A 76 10.74 -3.79 -1.11
CA GLU A 76 10.51 -3.74 -2.56
C GLU A 76 9.72 -2.49 -2.99
N LEU A 77 8.60 -2.18 -2.32
CA LEU A 77 7.81 -0.98 -2.62
C LEU A 77 8.61 0.32 -2.41
N LYS A 78 9.48 0.35 -1.38
CA LYS A 78 10.38 1.49 -1.14
C LYS A 78 11.43 1.63 -2.24
N GLU A 79 12.05 0.53 -2.68
CA GLU A 79 13.03 0.51 -3.76
C GLU A 79 12.42 0.97 -5.10
N LYS A 80 11.15 0.66 -5.32
CA LYS A 80 10.38 1.14 -6.48
C LYS A 80 9.88 2.59 -6.34
N GLY A 81 10.16 3.25 -5.22
CA GLY A 81 9.76 4.63 -4.97
C GLY A 81 8.25 4.82 -4.74
N LEU A 82 7.51 3.74 -4.48
CA LEU A 82 6.05 3.78 -4.32
C LEU A 82 5.61 4.17 -2.92
N ILE A 83 6.46 3.92 -1.91
CA ILE A 83 6.21 4.30 -0.53
C ILE A 83 7.46 4.85 0.14
N ARG A 84 7.24 5.67 1.17
CA ARG A 84 8.22 5.94 2.23
C ARG A 84 7.67 5.44 3.54
N TYR A 85 8.56 5.01 4.43
CA TYR A 85 8.17 4.63 5.78
C TYR A 85 9.30 4.90 6.78
N ARG A 86 8.90 5.13 8.03
CA ARG A 86 9.79 5.22 9.20
C ARG A 86 9.23 4.38 10.34
N ASP A 87 10.12 3.78 11.11
CA ASP A 87 9.75 3.07 12.33
C ASP A 87 9.38 4.10 13.40
N GLN A 88 8.28 3.84 14.12
CA GLN A 88 7.87 4.65 15.26
C GLN A 88 8.28 3.96 16.54
N LYS A 89 7.66 2.81 16.86
CA LYS A 89 8.00 1.88 17.96
C LYS A 89 7.33 0.52 17.71
N TRP A 90 7.96 -0.58 18.15
CA TRP A 90 7.32 -1.91 18.26
C TRP A 90 6.56 -2.38 17.00
N HIS A 91 7.21 -2.39 15.83
CA HIS A 91 6.60 -2.79 14.56
C HIS A 91 5.41 -1.92 14.11
N VAL A 92 5.32 -0.70 14.62
CA VAL A 92 4.41 0.34 14.17
C VAL A 92 5.19 1.30 13.27
N PHE A 93 4.68 1.52 12.07
CA PHE A 93 5.35 2.33 11.06
C PHE A 93 4.46 3.50 10.63
N ILE A 94 5.11 4.62 10.36
CA ILE A 94 4.50 5.76 9.70
C ILE A 94 4.79 5.63 8.21
N TYR A 95 3.75 5.55 7.39
CA TYR A 95 3.82 5.40 5.94
C TYR A 95 3.39 6.66 5.22
N GLN A 96 4.03 6.90 4.07
CA GLN A 96 3.62 7.86 3.07
C GLN A 96 3.54 7.14 1.72
N ILE A 97 2.41 7.25 1.03
CA ILE A 97 2.27 6.76 -0.35
C ILE A 97 2.77 7.85 -1.29
N MET A 98 3.66 7.48 -2.20
CA MET A 98 4.25 8.40 -3.16
C MET A 98 3.33 8.55 -4.38
N PRO A 99 3.20 9.76 -4.95
CA PRO A 99 2.42 9.96 -6.15
C PRO A 99 3.05 9.20 -7.34
N ILE A 100 2.20 8.59 -8.15
CA ILE A 100 2.60 7.93 -9.40
C ILE A 100 2.24 8.89 -10.54
N THR A 101 3.24 9.48 -11.18
CA THR A 101 3.03 10.35 -12.34
C THR A 101 2.81 9.51 -13.60
N LYS A 102 1.68 9.73 -14.26
CA LYS A 102 1.44 9.26 -15.63
C LYS A 102 2.22 10.19 -16.55
N GLU A 103 3.42 9.82 -16.98
CA GLU A 103 4.08 10.56 -18.07
C GLU A 103 3.18 10.41 -19.31
N LYS A 104 2.77 11.55 -19.88
CA LYS A 104 1.90 11.65 -21.07
C LYS A 104 2.69 11.43 -22.35
#